data_AF-A0A511AZX2-F1
#
_entry.id   AF-A0A511AZX2-F1
#
_cell.length_a   1.000
_cell.length_b   1.000
_cell.length_c   1.000
_cell.angle_alpha   90.00
_cell.angle_beta   90.00
_cell.angle_gamma   90.00
#
_symmetry.space_group_name_H-M   'P 1'
#
loop_
_entity.id
_entity.type
_entity.pdbx_description
1 polymer ?
#
loop_
_entity_poly.entity_id
_entity_poly.type
_entity_poly.pdbx_seq_one_letter_code
_entity_poly.pdbx_strand_id
1 'polypeptide(L)'
;MSAFPDEIMTSDGHKLALREIDPADMLDLIEAAGSAVNGASASAWLGYAEMICSVCAIDNVPVQMPVTKEEIRELGRRIGNKGILALQPIFDVDSDEGVVDTAKN
;
A
#
# COMPACT_ATOMS: atom_id res chain seq x y z
N MET A 1 6.13 12.83 13.93
CA MET A 1 5.41 13.10 12.67
C MET A 1 6.24 12.51 11.57
N SER A 2 5.99 11.26 11.22
CA SER A 2 6.49 10.67 9.97
C SER A 2 5.86 11.49 8.85
N ALA A 3 6.65 12.23 8.09
CA ALA A 3 6.14 12.98 6.95
C ALA A 3 5.86 11.96 5.85
N PHE A 4 4.58 11.59 5.67
CA PHE A 4 4.18 10.80 4.52
C PHE A 4 4.52 11.60 3.24
N PRO A 5 5.29 11.05 2.30
CA PRO A 5 5.76 11.81 1.15
C PRO A 5 4.62 12.04 0.15
N ASP A 6 4.54 13.23 -0.43
CA ASP A 6 3.56 13.55 -1.48
C ASP A 6 3.90 12.88 -2.82
N GLU A 7 5.18 12.58 -3.06
CA GLU A 7 5.65 11.95 -4.29
C GLU A 7 6.92 11.13 -4.09
N ILE A 8 7.09 10.11 -4.93
CA ILE A 8 8.32 9.32 -5.03
C ILE A 8 8.70 9.04 -6.49
N MET A 9 9.98 8.80 -6.71
CA MET A 9 10.52 8.37 -7.99
C MET A 9 10.87 6.88 -7.93
N THR A 10 10.44 6.13 -8.94
CA THR A 10 10.82 4.73 -9.11
C THR A 10 12.18 4.61 -9.77
N SER A 11 12.85 3.47 -9.62
CA SER A 11 14.20 3.25 -10.19
C SER A 11 14.25 3.28 -11.72
N ASP A 12 13.11 3.08 -12.38
CA ASP A 12 12.93 3.15 -13.84
C ASP A 12 12.45 4.53 -14.32
N GLY A 13 12.34 5.51 -13.42
CA GLY A 13 12.11 6.92 -13.76
C GLY A 13 10.65 7.36 -13.77
N HIS A 14 9.72 6.52 -13.34
CA HIS A 14 8.32 6.91 -13.16
C HIS A 14 8.14 7.71 -11.87
N LYS A 15 7.17 8.63 -11.90
CA LYS A 15 6.78 9.43 -10.73
C LYS A 15 5.46 8.91 -10.18
N LEU A 16 5.41 8.56 -8.90
CA LEU A 16 4.18 8.22 -8.20
C LEU A 16 3.82 9.37 -7.26
N ALA A 17 2.63 9.94 -7.42
CA ALA A 17 2.07 10.85 -6.42
C ALA A 17 1.28 10.03 -5.41
N LEU A 18 1.45 10.35 -4.13
CA LEU A 18 0.91 9.58 -3.03
C LEU A 18 -0.03 10.44 -2.18
N ARG A 19 -0.95 9.77 -1.50
CA ARG A 19 -1.83 10.33 -0.51
C ARG A 19 -1.96 9.33 0.63
N GLU A 20 -1.94 9.82 1.86
CA GLU A 20 -2.24 8.99 3.02
C GLU A 20 -3.67 8.44 2.94
N ILE A 21 -3.82 7.16 3.24
CA ILE A 21 -5.12 6.49 3.29
C ILE A 21 -5.79 6.85 4.61
N ASP A 22 -6.98 7.44 4.53
CA ASP A 22 -7.72 7.83 5.73
C ASP A 22 -8.60 6.68 6.27
N PRO A 23 -9.19 6.81 7.47
CA PRO A 23 -10.03 5.76 8.02
C PRO A 23 -11.29 5.43 7.19
N ALA A 24 -11.82 6.37 6.42
CA ALA A 24 -12.96 6.13 5.54
C ALA A 24 -12.53 5.32 4.31
N ASP A 25 -11.40 5.69 3.71
CA ASP A 25 -10.76 4.93 2.64
C ASP A 25 -10.48 3.48 3.05
N MET A 26 -10.05 3.26 4.30
CA MET A 26 -9.83 1.91 4.84
C MET A 26 -11.11 1.08 4.90
N LEU A 27 -12.25 1.69 5.24
CA LEU A 27 -13.54 0.98 5.23
C LEU A 27 -13.92 0.59 3.80
N ASP A 28 -13.75 1.50 2.85
CA ASP A 28 -13.98 1.24 1.42
C ASP A 28 -13.06 0.12 0.91
N LEU A 29 -11.80 0.08 1.36
CA LEU A 29 -10.86 -0.99 1.02
C LEU A 29 -11.26 -2.34 1.61
N ILE A 30 -11.73 -2.37 2.86
CA ILE A 30 -12.25 -3.59 3.50
C ILE A 30 -13.47 -4.11 2.73
N GLU A 31 -14.36 -3.22 2.29
CA GLU A 31 -15.50 -3.59 1.45
C GLU A 31 -15.04 -4.14 0.08
N ALA A 32 -14.14 -3.43 -0.60
CA ALA A 32 -13.58 -3.82 -1.88
C ALA A 32 -12.86 -5.18 -1.84
N ALA A 33 -12.22 -5.51 -0.72
CA ALA A 33 -11.54 -6.77 -0.48
C ALA A 33 -12.48 -7.98 -0.46
N GLY A 34 -13.73 -7.78 -0.03
CA GLY A 34 -14.73 -8.81 0.16
C GLY A 34 -14.20 -9.97 1.00
N SER A 35 -14.32 -11.20 0.51
CA SER A 35 -13.90 -12.40 1.27
C SER A 35 -12.41 -12.50 1.58
N ALA A 36 -11.56 -11.65 0.97
CA ALA A 36 -10.12 -11.66 1.23
C ALA A 36 -9.77 -11.30 2.70
N VAL A 37 -10.63 -10.54 3.38
CA VAL A 37 -10.41 -10.13 4.79
C VAL A 37 -10.78 -11.21 5.81
N ASN A 38 -11.35 -12.33 5.38
CA ASN A 38 -11.79 -13.40 6.28
C ASN A 38 -10.74 -14.53 6.47
N GLY A 39 -9.61 -14.45 5.77
CA GLY A 39 -8.56 -15.47 5.79
C GLY A 39 -7.39 -15.14 6.71
N ALA A 40 -6.51 -16.12 6.95
CA ALA A 40 -5.27 -15.92 7.73
C ALA A 40 -4.31 -14.86 7.14
N SER A 41 -4.49 -14.50 5.87
CA SER A 41 -3.70 -13.48 5.17
C SER A 41 -4.42 -12.13 5.06
N ALA A 42 -5.50 -11.91 5.80
CA ALA A 42 -6.30 -10.69 5.73
C ALA A 42 -5.49 -9.42 6.00
N SER A 43 -4.67 -9.42 7.06
CA SER A 43 -3.81 -8.30 7.43
C SER A 43 -2.78 -7.99 6.35
N ALA A 44 -2.08 -9.02 5.86
CA ALA A 44 -1.11 -8.88 4.78
C ALA A 44 -1.76 -8.38 3.48
N TRP A 45 -2.97 -8.83 3.17
CA TRP A 45 -3.72 -8.34 2.01
C TRP A 45 -4.08 -6.87 2.17
N LEU A 46 -4.61 -6.47 3.34
CA LEU A 46 -5.03 -5.09 3.60
C LEU A 46 -3.85 -4.12 3.58
N GLY A 47 -2.75 -4.44 4.26
CA GLY A 47 -1.56 -3.57 4.24
C GLY A 47 -0.97 -3.42 2.83
N TYR A 48 -1.00 -4.48 2.03
CA TYR A 48 -0.56 -4.40 0.63
C TYR A 48 -1.52 -3.58 -0.24
N ALA A 49 -2.84 -3.71 -0.02
CA ALA A 49 -3.86 -2.94 -0.72
C ALA A 49 -3.81 -1.45 -0.35
N GLU A 50 -3.63 -1.12 0.93
CA GLU A 50 -3.43 0.24 1.44
C GLU A 50 -2.24 0.91 0.75
N MET A 51 -1.09 0.24 0.71
CA MET A 51 0.10 0.72 0.02
C MET A 51 -0.18 1.01 -1.47
N ILE A 52 -0.87 0.10 -2.17
CA ILE A 52 -1.23 0.29 -3.58
C ILE A 52 -2.18 1.48 -3.76
N CYS A 53 -3.20 1.59 -2.90
CA CYS A 53 -4.26 2.59 -3.06
C CYS A 53 -3.83 3.99 -2.61
N SER A 54 -2.71 4.11 -1.89
CA SER A 54 -2.09 5.41 -1.61
C SER A 54 -1.64 6.15 -2.88
N VAL A 55 -1.42 5.44 -3.99
CA VAL A 55 -1.01 6.05 -5.27
C VAL A 55 -2.19 6.74 -5.93
N CYS A 56 -2.13 8.07 -5.99
CA CYS A 56 -3.19 8.90 -6.58
C CYS A 56 -2.87 9.40 -8.00
N ALA A 57 -1.60 9.34 -8.43
CA ALA A 57 -1.21 9.59 -9.83
C ALA A 57 0.06 8.83 -10.21
N ILE A 58 0.17 8.49 -11.50
CA ILE A 58 1.37 7.90 -12.12
C ILE A 58 1.78 8.81 -13.27
N ASP A 59 3.00 9.33 -13.25
CA ASP A 59 3.54 10.28 -14.24
C ASP A 59 2.63 11.51 -14.46
N ASN A 60 2.08 12.05 -13.37
CA ASN A 60 1.11 13.14 -13.36
C ASN A 60 -0.25 12.81 -14.00
N VAL A 61 -0.51 11.54 -14.33
CA VAL A 61 -1.83 11.06 -14.76
C VAL A 61 -2.59 10.60 -13.52
N PRO A 62 -3.70 11.26 -13.13
CA PRO A 62 -4.48 10.85 -11.98
C PRO A 62 -5.00 9.41 -12.13
N VAL A 63 -5.01 8.70 -11.02
CA VAL A 63 -5.57 7.37 -10.88
C VAL A 63 -6.78 7.48 -9.96
N GLN A 64 -7.89 6.87 -10.36
CA GLN A 64 -9.06 6.80 -9.49
C GLN A 64 -8.81 5.78 -8.39
N MET A 65 -9.27 6.09 -7.18
CA MET A 65 -9.20 5.16 -6.07
C MET A 65 -10.00 3.89 -6.41
N PRO A 66 -9.39 2.70 -6.30
CA PRO A 66 -10.08 1.43 -6.57
C PRO A 66 -11.25 1.21 -5.61
N VAL A 67 -12.37 0.71 -6.13
CA VAL A 67 -13.56 0.33 -5.35
C VAL A 67 -13.81 -1.19 -5.36
N THR A 68 -13.04 -1.95 -6.14
CA THR A 68 -13.10 -3.41 -6.19
C THR A 68 -11.73 -4.06 -6.09
N LYS A 69 -11.70 -5.30 -5.61
CA LYS A 69 -10.50 -6.15 -5.57
C LYS A 69 -9.77 -6.23 -6.93
N GLU A 70 -10.53 -6.33 -8.02
CA GLU A 70 -9.98 -6.41 -9.37
C GLU A 70 -9.28 -5.10 -9.78
N GLU A 71 -9.85 -3.95 -9.45
CA GLU A 71 -9.24 -2.64 -9.70
C GLU A 71 -7.98 -2.42 -8.86
N ILE A 72 -7.95 -2.88 -7.60
CA ILE A 72 -6.73 -2.84 -6.76
C ILE A 72 -5.61 -3.64 -7.42
N ARG A 73 -5.92 -4.85 -7.92
CA ARG A 73 -4.93 -5.66 -8.64
C ARG A 73 -4.46 -4.98 -9.92
N GLU A 74 -5.37 -4.35 -10.66
CA GLU A 74 -5.02 -3.64 -11.89
C GLU A 74 -4.14 -2.42 -11.61
N LEU A 75 -4.43 -1.66 -10.55
CA LEU A 75 -3.57 -0.58 -10.10
C LEU A 75 -2.18 -1.11 -9.71
N GLY A 76 -2.10 -2.21 -8.95
CA GLY A 76 -0.83 -2.87 -8.65
C GLY A 76 -0.03 -3.27 -9.89
N ARG A 77 -0.69 -3.73 -10.96
CA ARG A 77 -0.04 -4.01 -12.25
C ARG A 77 0.47 -2.75 -12.93
N ARG A 78 -0.30 -1.67 -12.90
CA ARG A 78 0.07 -0.36 -13.47
C ARG A 78 1.25 0.28 -12.75
N ILE A 79 1.29 0.18 -11.42
CA ILE A 79 2.43 0.61 -10.58
C ILE A 79 3.67 -0.24 -10.89
N GLY A 80 3.46 -1.55 -11.06
CA GLY A 80 4.52 -2.50 -11.41
C GLY A 80 5.51 -2.75 -10.26
N ASN A 81 6.39 -3.74 -10.45
CA ASN A 81 7.28 -4.20 -9.40
C ASN A 81 8.25 -3.12 -8.89
N LYS A 82 8.71 -2.22 -9.78
CA LYS A 82 9.62 -1.13 -9.40
C LYS A 82 8.92 -0.07 -8.56
N GLY A 83 7.66 0.24 -8.87
CA GLY A 83 6.84 1.12 -8.05
C GLY A 83 6.56 0.52 -6.68
N ILE A 84 6.18 -0.77 -6.60
CA ILE A 84 5.97 -1.45 -5.32
C ILE A 84 7.22 -1.42 -4.45
N LEU A 85 8.40 -1.73 -5.00
CA LEU A 85 9.66 -1.67 -4.26
C LEU A 85 10.00 -0.26 -3.77
N ALA A 86 9.61 0.78 -4.52
CA ALA A 86 9.80 2.17 -4.11
C ALA A 86 8.81 2.59 -3.00
N LEU A 87 7.62 1.98 -2.94
CA LEU A 87 6.61 2.23 -1.92
C LEU A 87 6.92 1.54 -0.59
N GLN A 88 7.48 0.33 -0.61
CA GLN A 88 7.71 -0.49 0.59
C GLN A 88 8.32 0.26 1.78
N PRO A 89 9.42 1.03 1.64
CA PRO A 89 10.06 1.70 2.78
C PRO A 89 9.17 2.75 3.49
N ILE A 90 8.10 3.21 2.84
CA ILE A 90 7.15 4.19 3.40
C ILE A 90 6.15 3.51 4.34
N PHE A 91 5.80 2.26 4.02
CA PHE A 91 4.75 1.50 4.72
C PHE A 91 5.31 0.42 5.66
N ASP A 92 6.59 0.06 5.53
CA ASP A 92 7.25 -0.96 6.36
C ASP A 92 7.79 -0.39 7.70
N VAL A 93 7.41 0.85 8.05
CA VAL A 93 7.93 1.58 9.23
C VAL A 93 7.46 0.95 10.56
N ASP A 94 6.49 0.03 10.54
CA ASP A 94 5.94 -0.65 11.73
C ASP A 94 6.27 -2.15 11.83
N SER A 95 7.17 -2.70 10.99
CA SER A 95 7.59 -4.11 11.09
C SER A 95 8.69 -4.37 12.14
N ASP A 96 9.16 -3.34 12.88
CA ASP A 96 10.24 -3.46 13.88
C ASP A 96 9.73 -3.47 15.34
N GLU A 97 8.51 -3.97 15.58
CA GLU A 97 8.08 -4.41 16.91
C GLU A 97 7.90 -5.93 16.95
N GLY A 98 8.93 -6.66 17.40
CA GLY A 98 8.71 -7.99 17.97
C GLY A 98 9.70 -9.12 17.65
N VAL A 99 11.02 -8.90 17.67
CA VAL A 99 11.94 -9.99 18.06
C VAL A 99 12.46 -9.68 19.46
N VAL A 100 11.64 -10.03 20.45
CA VAL A 100 12.10 -10.09 21.84
C VAL A 100 13.12 -11.21 21.91
N ASP A 101 14.35 -10.83 22.21
CA ASP A 101 15.51 -11.68 22.44
C ASP A 101 15.20 -12.71 23.55
N THR A 102 14.65 -13.88 23.18
CA THR A 102 14.60 -15.06 24.08
C THR A 102 15.98 -15.71 24.16
N ALA A 103 16.95 -14.97 24.69
CA ALA A 103 18.15 -15.51 25.28
C ALA A 103 18.00 -15.45 26.80
N LYS A 104 17.41 -16.52 27.39
CA LYS A 104 17.61 -16.95 28.80
C LYS A 104 16.79 -18.22 29.08
N ASN A 105 17.43 -19.38 29.01
CA ASN A 105 17.72 -20.27 30.16
C ASN A 105 18.37 -21.56 29.65
#